data_AF-A0A4Q3KUU1-F1
#
_entry.id   AF-A0A4Q3KUU1-F1
#
_cell.length_a   1.000
_cell.length_b   1.000
_cell.length_c   1.000
_cell.angle_alpha   90.00
_cell.angle_beta   90.00
_cell.angle_gamma   90.00
#
_symmetry.space_group_name_H-M   'P 1'
#
loop_
_entity.id
_entity.type
_entity.pdbx_description
1 polymer ?
#
loop_
_entity_poly.entity_id
_entity_poly.type
_entity_poly.pdbx_seq_one_letter_code
_entity_poly.pdbx_strand_id
1 'polypeptide(L)'
;RAQVWVTEIDPINALQAAMEGYKVVTMEYAADKADIFVTTTGNKDVIRHEHMVAMKNEAIVCNIGHFDNEIDVASIEKYQWEEVKPQVDHVIFPDGKRITLLAKGRLVNLGCATGHPSFVMSSSFANQTIAQIELFTKQADYQAGKVYVLPKVLDEKVARLHLKKVGAQLTELSDVQAAYIGVNKAGPYKPDTYRY
;
A
#
# COMPACT_ATOMS: atom_id res chain seq x y z
N ARG A 1 3.38 -14.25 16.76
CA ARG A 1 3.71 -14.05 15.32
C ARG A 1 2.49 -14.46 14.53
N ALA A 2 2.00 -13.64 13.59
CA ALA A 2 0.82 -13.98 12.80
C ALA A 2 1.17 -14.98 11.68
N GLN A 3 0.21 -15.84 11.31
CA GLN A 3 0.28 -16.61 10.06
C GLN A 3 -0.38 -15.78 8.96
N VAL A 4 0.40 -15.37 7.95
CA VAL A 4 -0.09 -14.46 6.90
C VAL A 4 -0.49 -15.26 5.67
N TRP A 5 -1.73 -15.04 5.23
CA TRP A 5 -2.27 -15.58 3.99
C TRP A 5 -2.52 -14.43 3.01
N VAL A 6 -2.31 -14.68 1.72
CA VAL A 6 -2.43 -13.67 0.65
C VAL A 6 -3.45 -14.15 -0.38
N THR A 7 -4.29 -13.25 -0.85
CA THR A 7 -5.14 -13.46 -2.04
C THR A 7 -4.57 -12.64 -3.18
N GLU A 8 -4.37 -13.23 -4.34
CA GLU A 8 -3.90 -12.50 -5.52
C GLU A 8 -4.51 -13.05 -6.81
N ILE A 9 -4.77 -12.16 -7.75
CA ILE A 9 -5.19 -12.44 -9.12
C ILE A 9 -3.99 -12.44 -10.07
N ASP A 10 -2.92 -11.71 -9.74
CA ASP A 10 -1.70 -11.65 -10.55
C ASP A 10 -0.76 -12.82 -10.18
N PRO A 11 -0.40 -13.71 -11.14
CA PRO A 11 0.46 -14.84 -10.86
C PRO A 11 1.90 -14.46 -10.46
N ILE A 12 2.42 -13.32 -10.91
CA ILE A 12 3.75 -12.83 -10.54
C ILE A 12 3.76 -12.44 -9.06
N ASN A 13 2.78 -11.65 -8.63
CA ASN A 13 2.66 -11.23 -7.23
C ASN A 13 2.33 -12.41 -6.31
N ALA A 14 1.47 -13.33 -6.76
CA ALA A 14 1.19 -14.57 -6.03
C ALA A 14 2.45 -15.41 -5.81
N LEU A 15 3.29 -15.57 -6.85
CA LEU A 15 4.56 -16.28 -6.72
C LEU A 15 5.53 -15.55 -5.77
N GLN A 16 5.59 -14.22 -5.82
CA GLN A 16 6.39 -13.43 -4.87
C GLN A 16 5.94 -13.69 -3.42
N ALA A 17 4.63 -13.64 -3.15
CA ALA A 17 4.08 -13.92 -1.83
C ALA A 17 4.40 -15.35 -1.35
N ALA A 18 4.27 -16.34 -2.24
CA ALA A 18 4.62 -17.72 -1.93
C ALA A 18 6.12 -17.88 -1.62
N MET A 19 6.99 -17.12 -2.30
CA MET A 19 8.44 -17.17 -2.08
C MET A 19 8.88 -16.55 -0.77
N GLU A 20 8.11 -15.59 -0.24
CA GLU A 20 8.27 -15.09 1.13
C GLU A 20 7.68 -16.03 2.20
N GLY A 21 7.14 -17.19 1.78
CA GLY A 21 6.57 -18.21 2.66
C GLY A 21 5.12 -17.95 3.07
N TYR A 22 4.43 -17.01 2.44
CA TYR A 22 3.01 -16.78 2.68
C TYR A 22 2.17 -17.84 1.97
N LYS A 23 1.06 -18.23 2.62
CA LYS A 23 0.10 -19.13 1.99
C LYS A 23 -0.78 -18.32 1.03
N VAL A 24 -0.72 -18.63 -0.26
CA VAL A 24 -1.62 -18.03 -1.25
C VAL A 24 -2.93 -18.81 -1.29
N VAL A 25 -4.06 -18.15 -1.08
CA VAL A 25 -5.41 -18.75 -1.00
C VAL A 25 -6.45 -17.85 -1.66
N THR A 26 -7.66 -18.35 -1.85
CA THR A 26 -8.81 -17.51 -2.25
C THR A 26 -9.48 -16.91 -1.01
N MET A 27 -10.25 -15.83 -1.21
CA MET A 27 -11.03 -15.22 -0.12
C MET A 27 -12.10 -16.18 0.40
N GLU A 28 -12.73 -16.96 -0.48
CA GLU A 28 -13.70 -18.00 -0.12
C GLU A 28 -13.07 -19.08 0.79
N TYR A 29 -11.80 -19.43 0.57
CA TYR A 29 -11.09 -20.36 1.47
C TYR A 29 -10.76 -19.72 2.83
N ALA A 30 -10.42 -18.43 2.83
CA ALA A 30 -9.96 -17.72 4.04
C ALA A 30 -11.10 -17.28 4.96
N ALA A 31 -12.29 -17.00 4.41
CA ALA A 31 -13.39 -16.34 5.10
C ALA A 31 -13.73 -16.97 6.46
N ASP A 32 -13.90 -18.29 6.53
CA ASP A 32 -14.23 -19.04 7.76
C ASP A 32 -13.02 -19.42 8.63
N LYS A 33 -11.80 -19.05 8.23
CA LYS A 33 -10.54 -19.52 8.85
C LYS A 33 -9.65 -18.40 9.38
N ALA A 34 -9.67 -17.22 8.79
CA ALA A 34 -8.85 -16.09 9.22
C ALA A 34 -9.49 -15.34 10.40
N ASP A 35 -8.64 -14.66 11.18
CA ASP A 35 -9.05 -13.84 12.32
C ASP A 35 -9.02 -12.35 11.99
N ILE A 36 -8.16 -11.95 11.04
CA ILE A 36 -7.98 -10.57 10.58
C ILE A 36 -7.98 -10.55 9.06
N PHE A 37 -8.77 -9.65 8.48
CA PHE A 37 -8.91 -9.43 7.06
C PHE A 37 -8.51 -7.99 6.72
N VAL A 38 -7.58 -7.84 5.78
CA VAL A 38 -7.06 -6.54 5.33
C VAL A 38 -7.13 -6.49 3.81
N THR A 39 -7.87 -5.55 3.23
CA THR A 39 -7.87 -5.33 1.78
C THR A 39 -6.83 -4.28 1.38
N THR A 40 -6.11 -4.54 0.28
CA THR A 40 -4.97 -3.72 -0.20
C THR A 40 -4.93 -3.66 -1.74
N THR A 41 -6.08 -3.78 -2.40
CA THR A 41 -6.14 -4.11 -3.83
C THR A 41 -6.32 -2.90 -4.75
N GLY A 42 -6.91 -1.81 -4.24
CA GLY A 42 -7.41 -0.71 -5.06
C GLY A 42 -8.59 -1.09 -5.96
N ASN A 43 -9.20 -2.26 -5.75
CA ASN A 43 -10.31 -2.78 -6.54
C ASN A 43 -11.65 -2.55 -5.80
N LYS A 44 -12.69 -3.31 -6.13
CA LYS A 44 -13.99 -3.27 -5.47
C LYS A 44 -14.49 -4.67 -5.16
N ASP A 45 -15.38 -4.78 -4.18
CA ASP A 45 -16.10 -6.02 -3.86
C ASP A 45 -15.16 -7.21 -3.59
N VAL A 46 -14.01 -6.95 -2.95
CA VAL A 46 -13.00 -7.96 -2.61
C VAL A 46 -13.47 -8.79 -1.42
N ILE A 47 -13.98 -8.11 -0.39
CA ILE A 47 -14.70 -8.74 0.71
C ILE A 47 -16.19 -8.45 0.52
N ARG A 48 -16.91 -9.46 0.00
CA ARG A 48 -18.35 -9.41 -0.26
C ARG A 48 -19.15 -9.85 0.97
N HIS A 49 -20.47 -9.62 0.91
CA HIS A 49 -21.43 -10.02 1.94
C HIS A 49 -21.24 -11.46 2.43
N GLU A 50 -21.14 -12.42 1.50
CA GLU A 50 -21.04 -13.83 1.82
C GLU A 50 -19.73 -14.19 2.54
N HIS A 51 -18.65 -13.46 2.28
CA HIS A 51 -17.38 -13.64 2.99
C HIS A 51 -17.56 -13.23 4.45
N MET A 52 -18.18 -12.07 4.71
CA MET A 52 -18.42 -11.58 6.06
C MET A 52 -19.42 -12.43 6.83
N VAL A 53 -20.41 -13.01 6.16
CA VAL A 53 -21.32 -14.02 6.75
C VAL A 53 -20.56 -15.29 7.15
N ALA A 54 -19.57 -15.74 6.37
CA ALA A 54 -18.78 -16.92 6.68
C ALA A 54 -17.69 -16.70 7.75
N MET A 55 -17.32 -15.45 8.04
CA MET A 55 -16.30 -15.12 9.04
C MET A 55 -16.61 -15.69 10.43
N LYS A 56 -15.55 -15.93 11.21
CA LYS A 56 -15.63 -16.30 12.63
C LYS A 56 -16.22 -15.16 13.46
N ASN A 57 -16.73 -15.50 14.65
CA ASN A 57 -17.07 -14.50 15.66
C ASN A 57 -15.82 -13.72 16.09
N GLU A 58 -15.96 -12.41 16.28
CA GLU A 58 -14.89 -11.44 16.57
C GLU A 58 -13.82 -11.28 15.46
N ALA A 59 -14.11 -11.69 14.22
CA ALA A 59 -13.19 -11.42 13.11
C ALA A 59 -13.03 -9.90 12.90
N ILE A 60 -11.79 -9.45 12.69
CA ILE A 60 -11.47 -8.04 12.42
C ILE A 60 -11.40 -7.82 10.91
N VAL A 61 -12.10 -6.81 10.42
CA VAL A 61 -12.19 -6.47 9.00
C VAL A 61 -11.78 -5.02 8.80
N CYS A 62 -10.81 -4.78 7.92
CA CYS A 62 -10.36 -3.43 7.59
C CYS A 62 -9.82 -3.30 6.16
N ASN A 63 -9.70 -2.06 5.73
CA ASN A 63 -9.19 -1.68 4.42
C ASN A 63 -8.01 -0.71 4.58
N ILE A 64 -6.96 -0.91 3.81
CA ILE A 64 -5.83 0.03 3.71
C ILE A 64 -5.48 0.34 2.23
N GLY A 65 -6.34 -0.06 1.30
CA GLY A 65 -6.26 0.39 -0.09
C GLY A 65 -6.89 1.76 -0.31
N HIS A 66 -7.32 2.06 -1.54
CA HIS A 66 -7.54 3.45 -1.94
C HIS A 66 -8.91 4.01 -1.54
N PHE A 67 -9.98 3.26 -1.77
CA PHE A 67 -11.37 3.69 -1.52
C PHE A 67 -12.10 2.72 -0.60
N ASP A 68 -13.26 3.13 -0.11
CA ASP A 68 -14.11 2.39 0.84
C ASP A 68 -14.89 1.21 0.24
N ASN A 69 -14.83 1.02 -1.08
CA ASN A 69 -15.57 0.00 -1.80
C ASN A 69 -14.82 -1.33 -2.01
N GLU A 70 -13.63 -1.50 -1.44
CA GLU A 70 -12.97 -2.82 -1.41
C GLU A 70 -13.75 -3.84 -0.56
N ILE A 71 -14.50 -3.33 0.41
CA ILE A 71 -15.37 -4.09 1.31
C ILE A 71 -16.79 -3.66 1.01
N ASP A 72 -17.69 -4.61 0.78
CA ASP A 72 -19.10 -4.33 0.53
C ASP A 72 -19.83 -4.00 1.84
N VAL A 73 -19.50 -2.84 2.41
CA VAL A 73 -20.10 -2.33 3.66
C VAL A 73 -21.60 -2.08 3.50
N ALA A 74 -22.03 -1.63 2.31
CA ALA A 74 -23.43 -1.38 2.01
C ALA A 74 -24.29 -2.65 2.22
N SER A 75 -23.79 -3.82 1.84
CA SER A 75 -24.52 -5.09 2.01
C SER A 75 -24.83 -5.49 3.46
N ILE A 76 -24.08 -4.93 4.42
CA ILE A 76 -24.17 -5.24 5.86
C ILE A 76 -24.78 -4.09 6.68
N GLU A 77 -25.13 -2.96 6.06
CA GLU A 77 -25.85 -1.86 6.74
C GLU A 77 -27.21 -2.27 7.30
N LYS A 78 -27.84 -3.29 6.69
CA LYS A 78 -29.12 -3.87 7.13
C LYS A 78 -29.05 -4.58 8.48
N TYR A 79 -27.85 -4.89 8.98
CA TYR A 79 -27.65 -5.58 10.26
C TYR A 79 -27.63 -4.61 11.43
N GLN A 80 -27.59 -5.13 12.66
CA GLN A 80 -27.43 -4.31 13.84
C GLN A 80 -25.98 -3.88 13.98
N TRP A 81 -25.76 -2.59 14.20
CA TRP A 81 -24.45 -1.99 14.46
C TRP A 81 -24.35 -1.52 15.91
N GLU A 82 -23.22 -1.79 16.55
CA GLU A 82 -22.89 -1.32 17.89
C GLU A 82 -21.53 -0.64 17.85
N GLU A 83 -21.50 0.68 18.06
CA GLU A 83 -20.24 1.42 18.12
C GLU A 83 -19.51 1.07 19.42
N VAL A 84 -18.28 0.55 19.30
CA VAL A 84 -17.41 0.28 20.45
C VAL A 84 -16.70 1.55 20.88
N LYS A 85 -16.19 2.30 19.89
CA LYS A 85 -15.56 3.62 20.01
C LYS A 85 -15.47 4.26 18.61
N PRO A 86 -15.04 5.53 18.48
CA PRO A 86 -14.89 6.15 17.18
C PRO A 86 -14.05 5.29 16.21
N GLN A 87 -14.63 5.01 15.04
CA GLN A 87 -14.06 4.19 13.96
C GLN A 87 -13.86 2.70 14.27
N VAL A 88 -14.57 2.18 15.28
CA VAL A 88 -14.63 0.75 15.58
C VAL A 88 -16.07 0.37 15.85
N ASP A 89 -16.64 -0.38 14.93
CA ASP A 89 -18.03 -0.81 14.98
C ASP A 89 -18.10 -2.34 15.03
N HIS A 90 -19.01 -2.87 15.86
CA HIS A 90 -19.47 -4.25 15.73
C HIS A 90 -20.62 -4.31 14.75
N VAL A 91 -20.59 -5.32 13.87
CA VAL A 91 -21.71 -5.67 12.99
C VAL A 91 -22.21 -7.05 13.41
N ILE A 92 -23.46 -7.11 13.87
CA ILE A 92 -24.06 -8.29 14.50
C ILE A 92 -24.97 -8.99 13.49
N PHE A 93 -24.62 -10.22 13.15
CA PHE A 93 -25.35 -11.09 12.22
C PHE A 93 -26.53 -11.80 12.91
N PRO A 94 -27.50 -12.33 12.14
CA PRO A 94 -28.71 -12.94 12.70
C PRO A 94 -28.48 -14.15 13.62
N ASP A 95 -27.34 -14.84 13.49
CA ASP A 95 -26.92 -15.96 14.33
C ASP A 95 -26.26 -15.52 15.65
N GLY A 96 -26.21 -14.21 15.91
CA GLY A 96 -25.58 -13.62 17.09
C GLY A 96 -24.05 -13.45 16.95
N LYS A 97 -23.46 -13.90 15.84
CA LYS A 97 -22.05 -13.64 15.54
C LYS A 97 -21.85 -12.15 15.29
N ARG A 98 -20.74 -11.59 15.78
CA ARG A 98 -20.29 -10.25 15.44
C ARG A 98 -18.94 -10.26 14.75
N ILE A 99 -18.72 -9.27 13.89
CA ILE A 99 -17.39 -8.90 13.35
C ILE A 99 -17.05 -7.49 13.81
N THR A 100 -15.76 -7.18 13.93
CA THR A 100 -15.27 -5.83 14.20
C THR A 100 -14.87 -5.17 12.87
N LEU A 101 -15.60 -4.16 12.44
CA LEU A 101 -15.27 -3.37 11.26
C LEU A 101 -14.55 -2.09 11.68
N LEU A 102 -13.39 -1.84 11.06
CA LEU A 102 -12.59 -0.65 11.33
C LEU A 102 -12.86 0.45 10.29
N ALA A 103 -12.99 1.69 10.77
CA ALA A 103 -13.18 2.91 9.98
C ALA A 103 -14.32 2.84 8.94
N LYS A 104 -15.32 1.98 9.19
CA LYS A 104 -16.42 1.70 8.25
C LYS A 104 -15.93 1.37 6.84
N GLY A 105 -14.85 0.59 6.73
CA GLY A 105 -14.25 0.18 5.45
C GLY A 105 -13.35 1.23 4.78
N ARG A 106 -13.13 2.41 5.39
CA ARG A 106 -12.14 3.39 4.90
C ARG A 106 -10.73 3.02 5.35
N LEU A 107 -9.74 3.79 4.86
CA LEU A 107 -8.32 3.69 5.21
C LEU A 107 -8.08 3.58 6.72
N VAL A 108 -7.76 2.38 7.19
CA VAL A 108 -7.62 2.06 8.62
C VAL A 108 -6.44 2.76 9.29
N ASN A 109 -5.32 2.93 8.57
CA ASN A 109 -4.12 3.57 9.11
C ASN A 109 -4.33 5.06 9.40
N LEU A 110 -5.17 5.73 8.62
CA LEU A 110 -5.54 7.14 8.81
C LEU A 110 -6.77 7.29 9.72
N GLY A 111 -7.75 6.39 9.60
CA GLY A 111 -8.99 6.45 10.37
C GLY A 111 -8.82 6.01 11.83
N CYS A 112 -7.98 5.01 12.09
CA CYS A 112 -7.79 4.42 13.40
C CYS A 112 -6.41 4.71 14.02
N ALA A 113 -5.53 5.41 13.30
CA ALA A 113 -4.21 5.80 13.77
C ALA A 113 -3.79 7.15 13.13
N THR A 114 -2.50 7.36 12.89
CA THR A 114 -1.95 8.65 12.39
C THR A 114 -1.31 8.54 11.01
N GLY A 115 -1.62 7.48 10.26
CA GLY A 115 -1.07 7.22 8.94
C GLY A 115 0.41 6.83 8.97
N HIS A 116 1.12 7.15 7.90
CA HIS A 116 2.53 6.85 7.77
C HIS A 116 3.41 7.79 8.62
N PRO A 117 4.49 7.29 9.25
CA PRO A 117 5.42 8.12 10.01
C PRO A 117 6.07 9.24 9.18
N SER A 118 6.47 10.34 9.83
CA SER A 118 7.02 11.51 9.16
C SER A 118 8.23 11.22 8.27
N PHE A 119 9.07 10.24 8.63
CA PHE A 119 10.26 9.90 7.84
C PHE A 119 9.92 9.32 6.47
N VAL A 120 8.96 8.40 6.38
CA VAL A 120 8.52 7.87 5.08
C VAL A 120 7.75 8.92 4.28
N MET A 121 6.94 9.75 4.96
CA MET A 121 6.24 10.87 4.31
C MET A 121 7.20 11.94 3.78
N SER A 122 8.36 12.13 4.41
CA SER A 122 9.41 13.05 3.94
C SER A 122 9.90 12.67 2.53
N SER A 123 10.02 11.37 2.22
CA SER A 123 10.41 10.93 0.88
C SER A 123 9.35 11.26 -0.17
N SER A 124 8.07 10.99 0.14
CA SER A 124 6.95 11.32 -0.73
C SER A 124 6.79 12.83 -0.95
N PHE A 125 6.92 13.63 0.11
CA PHE A 125 6.79 15.08 0.03
C PHE A 125 7.99 15.75 -0.62
N ALA A 126 9.20 15.20 -0.49
CA ALA A 126 10.35 15.65 -1.26
C ALA A 126 10.13 15.46 -2.77
N ASN A 127 9.58 14.31 -3.18
CA ASN A 127 9.18 14.07 -4.57
C ASN A 127 8.13 15.10 -5.03
N GLN A 128 7.08 15.34 -4.24
CA GLN A 128 6.07 16.36 -4.57
C GLN A 128 6.67 17.76 -4.72
N THR A 129 7.52 18.20 -3.79
CA THR A 129 8.16 19.52 -3.87
C THR A 129 9.05 19.64 -5.09
N ILE A 130 9.86 18.61 -5.40
CA ILE A 130 10.72 18.63 -6.57
C ILE A 130 9.89 18.64 -7.86
N ALA A 131 8.81 17.86 -7.93
CA ALA A 131 7.89 17.87 -9.07
C ALA A 131 7.24 19.25 -9.27
N GLN A 132 6.82 19.91 -8.19
CA GLN A 132 6.27 21.27 -8.25
C GLN A 132 7.30 22.27 -8.77
N ILE A 133 8.56 22.21 -8.29
CA ILE A 133 9.64 23.08 -8.79
C ILE A 133 9.91 22.83 -10.28
N GLU A 134 9.99 21.57 -10.69
CA GLU A 134 10.28 21.18 -12.07
C GLU A 134 9.16 21.67 -13.02
N LEU A 135 7.91 21.37 -12.70
CA LEU A 135 6.76 21.83 -13.49
C LEU A 135 6.65 23.35 -13.52
N PHE A 136 6.95 24.04 -12.41
CA PHE A 136 6.85 25.49 -12.36
C PHE A 136 7.97 26.19 -13.13
N THR A 137 9.20 25.70 -13.03
CA THR A 137 10.39 26.36 -13.61
C THR A 137 10.70 25.93 -15.04
N LYS A 138 10.20 24.77 -15.49
CA LYS A 138 10.47 24.21 -16.83
C LYS A 138 9.19 23.86 -17.59
N GLN A 139 8.17 24.70 -17.48
CA GLN A 139 6.85 24.47 -18.11
C GLN A 139 6.93 24.09 -19.60
N ALA A 140 7.88 24.68 -20.35
CA ALA A 140 8.06 24.42 -21.77
C ALA A 140 8.44 22.95 -22.10
N ASP A 141 9.00 22.22 -21.14
CA ASP A 141 9.42 20.82 -21.31
C ASP A 141 8.24 19.84 -21.11
N TYR A 142 7.09 20.32 -20.62
CA TYR A 142 5.94 19.51 -20.24
C TYR A 142 4.67 19.90 -20.99
N GLN A 143 4.14 18.98 -21.79
CA GLN A 143 2.89 19.18 -22.51
C GLN A 143 1.67 18.87 -21.64
N ALA A 144 0.66 19.74 -21.69
CA ALA A 144 -0.62 19.54 -21.01
C ALA A 144 -1.32 18.24 -21.46
N GLY A 145 -2.03 17.59 -20.54
CA GLY A 145 -2.76 16.35 -20.80
C GLY A 145 -1.90 15.08 -20.85
N LYS A 146 -0.59 15.18 -20.59
CA LYS A 146 0.32 14.03 -20.47
C LYS A 146 0.69 13.77 -19.02
N VAL A 147 0.88 12.48 -18.69
CA VAL A 147 1.39 12.04 -17.40
C VAL A 147 2.89 11.80 -17.54
N TYR A 148 3.66 12.39 -16.63
CA TYR A 148 5.11 12.24 -16.58
C TYR A 148 5.50 11.63 -15.24
N VAL A 149 6.64 10.92 -15.24
CA VAL A 149 7.33 10.47 -14.04
C VAL A 149 8.53 11.39 -13.82
N LEU A 150 8.90 11.63 -12.56
CA LEU A 150 10.11 12.39 -12.25
C LEU A 150 11.34 11.76 -12.93
N PRO A 151 12.23 12.56 -13.53
CA PRO A 151 13.51 12.08 -14.02
C PRO A 151 14.29 11.31 -12.95
N LYS A 152 14.91 10.20 -13.32
CA LYS A 152 15.58 9.27 -12.40
C LYS A 152 16.64 9.94 -11.51
N VAL A 153 17.36 10.94 -12.03
CA VAL A 153 18.35 11.71 -11.24
C VAL A 153 17.72 12.48 -10.07
N LEU A 154 16.46 12.89 -10.20
CA LEU A 154 15.72 13.57 -9.14
C LEU A 154 15.21 12.56 -8.10
N ASP A 155 14.80 11.37 -8.52
CA ASP A 155 14.44 10.28 -7.62
C ASP A 155 15.66 9.82 -6.78
N GLU A 156 16.83 9.65 -7.42
CA GLU A 156 18.09 9.38 -6.72
C GLU A 156 18.49 10.52 -5.76
N LYS A 157 18.18 11.78 -6.11
CA LYS A 157 18.40 12.92 -5.22
C LYS A 157 17.54 12.83 -3.97
N VAL A 158 16.26 12.45 -4.10
CA VAL A 158 15.38 12.22 -2.94
C VAL A 158 15.95 11.15 -2.02
N ALA A 159 16.36 10.00 -2.58
CA ALA A 159 16.97 8.93 -1.78
C ALA A 159 18.25 9.42 -1.06
N ARG A 160 19.15 10.12 -1.77
CA ARG A 160 20.41 10.64 -1.22
C ARG A 160 20.21 11.59 -0.04
N LEU A 161 19.18 12.44 -0.08
CA LEU A 161 18.86 13.37 1.01
C LEU A 161 18.51 12.66 2.32
N HIS A 162 17.99 11.43 2.26
CA HIS A 162 17.57 10.68 3.45
C HIS A 162 18.68 9.81 4.07
N LEU A 163 19.74 9.46 3.32
CA LEU A 163 20.79 8.53 3.76
C LEU A 163 21.49 8.98 5.05
N LYS A 164 21.80 10.27 5.17
CA LYS A 164 22.46 10.83 6.35
C LYS A 164 21.65 10.59 7.63
N LYS A 165 20.32 10.65 7.55
CA LYS A 165 19.44 10.48 8.72
C LYS A 165 19.41 9.04 9.23
N VAL A 166 19.58 8.07 8.34
CA VAL A 166 19.62 6.63 8.69
C VAL A 166 21.05 6.11 8.93
N GLY A 167 22.05 7.00 8.91
CA GLY A 167 23.46 6.63 9.11
C GLY A 167 24.08 5.87 7.94
N ALA A 168 23.43 5.84 6.78
CA ALA A 168 23.95 5.16 5.60
C ALA A 168 25.10 5.97 4.97
N GLN A 169 26.22 5.30 4.72
CA GLN A 169 27.37 5.85 4.01
C GLN A 169 27.33 5.35 2.56
N LEU A 170 27.25 6.27 1.60
CA LEU A 170 27.17 5.93 0.17
C LEU A 170 28.58 5.78 -0.41
N THR A 171 28.85 4.67 -1.08
CA THR A 171 30.11 4.46 -1.82
C THR A 171 30.09 5.25 -3.12
N GLU A 172 31.22 5.86 -3.47
CA GLU A 172 31.41 6.54 -4.76
C GLU A 172 32.11 5.62 -5.77
N LEU A 173 31.64 5.61 -7.02
CA LEU A 173 32.29 4.90 -8.10
C LEU A 173 33.62 5.57 -8.46
N SER A 174 34.67 4.76 -8.65
CA SER A 174 35.87 5.21 -9.35
C SER A 174 35.57 5.43 -10.85
N ASP A 175 36.45 6.18 -11.53
CA ASP A 175 36.31 6.43 -12.98
C ASP A 175 36.32 5.12 -13.78
N VAL A 176 37.16 4.15 -13.38
CA VAL A 176 37.26 2.84 -14.03
C VAL A 176 35.96 2.04 -13.88
N GLN A 177 35.36 2.04 -12.69
CA GLN A 177 34.10 1.33 -12.45
C GLN A 177 32.93 1.97 -13.21
N ALA A 178 32.84 3.31 -13.21
CA ALA A 178 31.79 4.04 -13.90
C ALA A 178 31.84 3.80 -15.41
N ALA A 179 33.03 3.87 -16.01
CA ALA A 179 33.24 3.53 -17.42
C ALA A 179 32.91 2.07 -17.73
N TYR A 180 33.29 1.14 -16.85
CA TYR A 180 33.06 -0.29 -17.04
C TYR A 180 31.58 -0.66 -17.14
N ILE A 181 30.73 -0.07 -16.29
CA ILE A 181 29.27 -0.32 -16.31
C ILE A 181 28.48 0.70 -17.14
N GLY A 182 29.17 1.65 -17.78
CA GLY A 182 28.56 2.63 -18.70
C GLY A 182 27.64 3.64 -18.02
N VAL A 183 27.98 4.13 -16.82
CA VAL A 183 27.20 5.15 -16.09
C VAL A 183 28.05 6.36 -15.71
N ASN A 184 27.42 7.50 -15.47
CA ASN A 184 28.10 8.65 -14.87
C ASN A 184 28.30 8.42 -13.36
N LYS A 185 29.41 8.88 -12.78
CA LYS A 185 29.66 8.83 -11.32
C LYS A 185 28.58 9.54 -10.49
N ALA A 186 27.88 10.51 -11.07
CA ALA A 186 26.78 11.24 -10.44
C ALA A 186 25.39 10.64 -10.72
N GLY A 187 25.32 9.54 -11.46
CA GLY A 187 24.08 8.92 -11.92
C GLY A 187 23.49 9.56 -13.19
N PRO A 188 22.30 9.11 -13.64
CA PRO A 188 21.53 8.01 -13.06
C PRO A 188 22.24 6.65 -13.18
N TYR A 189 22.07 5.80 -12.18
CA TYR A 189 22.80 4.52 -12.06
C TYR A 189 22.07 3.31 -12.66
N LYS A 190 20.86 3.50 -13.16
CA LYS A 190 19.99 2.44 -13.67
C LYS A 190 19.23 2.92 -14.91
N PRO A 191 18.92 2.01 -15.86
CA PRO A 191 18.05 2.35 -16.98
C PRO A 191 16.62 2.60 -16.52
N ASP A 192 15.81 3.24 -17.37
CA ASP A 192 14.42 3.57 -17.05
C ASP A 192 13.52 2.34 -16.89
N THR A 193 13.86 1.23 -17.54
CA THR A 193 13.14 -0.05 -17.44
C THR A 193 13.44 -0.84 -16.16
N TYR A 194 14.34 -0.35 -15.32
CA TYR A 194 14.72 -1.02 -14.08
C TYR A 194 13.59 -0.91 -13.05
N ARG A 195 13.27 -2.02 -12.37
CA ARG A 195 12.05 -2.12 -11.55
C ARG A 195 12.15 -1.47 -10.17
N TYR A 196 13.36 -1.21 -9.66
CA TYR A 196 13.74 -0.34 -8.53
C TYR A 196 15.26 -0.21 -8.51
#